data_AF-A0A2E0TNJ7-F1
#
_entry.id   AF-A0A2E0TNJ7-F1
#
_cell.length_a   1.000
_cell.length_b   1.000
_cell.length_c   1.000
_cell.angle_alpha   90.00
_cell.angle_beta   90.00
_cell.angle_gamma   90.00
#
_symmetry.space_group_name_H-M   'P 1'
#
loop_
_entity.id
_entity.type
_entity.pdbx_description
1 polymer ?
#
loop_
_entity_poly.entity_id
_entity_poly.type
_entity_poly.pdbx_seq_one_letter_code
_entity_poly.pdbx_strand_id
1 'polypeptide(L)'
;MGLLAALLALTSCGDGGEGGRETMVVSELTFGARTGEEVDGRDVSHGIDLDGRVSDRSDAEACNRADFVAPDGREGIDNQFTFLVEAINDVFQAGTVDGIIQGTINEGRLLLMIDVQGIDDPMNDGDVTVRLFLGEGRPDLSGEDRIVPNQTFDLKEEAEVATFPGRITDGVLEAGPFTTEIPVAVFNVFFDLKLHDAQLVAERDEDGTWSGIVGGGVATDQIMNVAMMADAMQGEQISPALRALLPRWVDMGKGEDGRCTQLSAALLFESQPAFVYPDVEL
;
A
#
# COMPACT_ATOMS: atom_id res chain seq x y z
N MET A 1 13.13 -1.79 -69.34
CA MET A 1 14.03 -2.62 -68.51
C MET A 1 14.33 -1.79 -67.27
N GLY A 2 13.55 -1.82 -66.19
CA GLY A 2 13.26 -2.98 -65.35
C GLY A 2 14.11 -2.84 -64.08
N LEU A 3 13.75 -1.88 -63.22
CA LEU A 3 14.48 -1.51 -62.00
C LEU A 3 14.17 -2.57 -60.92
N LEU A 4 15.19 -3.33 -60.49
CA LEU A 4 15.10 -4.30 -59.40
C LEU A 4 15.00 -3.56 -58.06
N ALA A 5 13.86 -3.69 -57.37
CA ALA A 5 13.72 -3.33 -55.96
C ALA A 5 14.12 -4.54 -55.11
N ALA A 6 15.20 -4.40 -54.33
CA ALA A 6 15.59 -5.38 -53.33
C ALA A 6 14.71 -5.20 -52.08
N LEU A 7 13.84 -6.17 -51.81
CA LEU A 7 13.12 -6.30 -50.55
C LEU A 7 14.12 -6.78 -49.48
N LEU A 8 14.51 -5.90 -48.57
CA LEU A 8 15.14 -6.27 -47.30
C LEU A 8 14.02 -6.80 -46.39
N ALA A 9 13.97 -8.12 -46.21
CA ALA A 9 13.19 -8.74 -45.17
C ALA A 9 13.84 -8.40 -43.82
N LEU A 10 13.18 -7.54 -43.03
CA LEU A 10 13.50 -7.39 -41.61
C LEU A 10 13.10 -8.69 -40.92
N THR A 11 14.12 -9.43 -40.48
CA THR A 11 13.97 -10.56 -39.56
C THR A 11 13.37 -10.05 -38.26
N SER A 12 12.10 -10.38 -38.04
CA SER A 12 11.46 -10.38 -36.73
C SER A 12 12.31 -11.24 -35.80
N CYS A 13 12.92 -10.63 -34.79
CA CYS A 13 13.44 -11.36 -33.65
C CYS A 13 12.23 -11.93 -32.91
N GLY A 14 12.09 -13.25 -32.94
CA GLY A 14 11.12 -13.97 -32.13
C GLY A 14 11.50 -13.86 -30.66
N ASP A 15 10.71 -13.08 -29.95
CA ASP A 15 9.97 -13.45 -28.75
C ASP A 15 10.36 -14.81 -28.14
N GLY A 16 11.28 -14.78 -27.17
CA GLY A 16 11.33 -15.76 -26.10
C GLY A 16 10.57 -15.14 -24.94
N GLY A 17 9.36 -15.63 -24.70
CA GLY A 17 8.40 -15.03 -23.77
C GLY A 17 8.94 -14.93 -22.34
N GLU A 18 9.41 -13.73 -22.01
CA GLU A 18 9.31 -13.20 -20.66
C GLU A 18 7.99 -12.42 -20.66
N GLY A 19 7.04 -12.81 -19.80
CA GLY A 19 5.79 -12.08 -19.63
C GLY A 19 6.07 -10.59 -19.38
N GLY A 20 5.09 -9.74 -19.70
CA GLY A 20 5.18 -8.30 -19.55
C GLY A 20 5.62 -7.86 -18.15
N ARG A 21 6.23 -6.69 -18.07
CA ARG A 21 6.66 -6.06 -16.83
C ARG A 21 6.11 -4.64 -16.76
N GLU A 22 5.47 -4.31 -15.65
CA GLU A 22 5.01 -2.96 -15.35
C GLU A 22 5.62 -2.50 -14.03
N THR A 23 6.23 -1.32 -14.07
CA THR A 23 6.83 -0.69 -12.89
C THR A 23 6.13 0.63 -12.65
N MET A 24 5.77 0.89 -11.40
CA MET A 24 5.04 2.08 -10.97
C MET A 24 5.74 2.72 -9.77
N VAL A 25 5.66 4.04 -9.68
CA VAL A 25 6.03 4.82 -8.50
C VAL A 25 4.75 5.33 -7.83
N VAL A 26 4.61 5.09 -6.54
CA VAL A 26 3.49 5.62 -5.76
C VAL A 26 3.59 7.15 -5.73
N SER A 27 2.57 7.82 -6.25
CA SER A 27 2.46 9.27 -6.35
C SER A 27 1.60 9.89 -5.25
N GLU A 28 0.73 9.08 -4.63
CA GLU A 28 -0.11 9.46 -3.50
C GLU A 28 -0.27 8.27 -2.56
N LEU A 29 -0.26 8.53 -1.25
CA LEU A 29 -0.44 7.52 -0.22
C LEU A 29 -1.21 8.12 0.96
N THR A 30 -2.34 7.52 1.32
CA THR A 30 -3.20 8.00 2.42
C THR A 30 -3.65 6.82 3.29
N PHE A 31 -4.02 7.09 4.55
CA PHE A 31 -4.62 6.06 5.39
C PHE A 31 -6.08 5.83 5.03
N GLY A 32 -6.49 4.57 4.97
CA GLY A 32 -7.89 4.19 4.83
C GLY A 32 -8.71 4.72 5.99
N ALA A 33 -9.80 5.39 5.65
CA ALA A 33 -10.74 5.96 6.60
C ALA A 33 -12.15 5.41 6.38
N ARG A 34 -13.00 5.58 7.39
CA ARG A 34 -14.45 5.39 7.23
C ARG A 34 -15.04 6.53 6.41
N THR A 35 -16.03 6.22 5.57
CA THR A 35 -16.72 7.23 4.74
C THR A 35 -17.78 8.00 5.53
N GLY A 36 -18.15 7.51 6.72
CA GLY A 36 -19.28 8.01 7.51
C GLY A 36 -20.64 7.46 7.05
N GLU A 37 -20.65 6.59 6.03
CA GLU A 37 -21.84 5.87 5.59
C GLU A 37 -21.97 4.54 6.33
N GLU A 38 -23.20 4.00 6.33
CA GLU A 38 -23.54 2.73 6.95
C GLU A 38 -24.38 1.90 5.98
N VAL A 39 -24.04 0.61 5.84
CA VAL A 39 -24.79 -0.37 5.03
C VAL A 39 -25.19 -1.52 5.95
N ASP A 40 -26.50 -1.76 6.07
CA ASP A 40 -27.07 -2.83 6.90
C ASP A 40 -26.56 -2.85 8.36
N GLY A 41 -26.34 -1.68 8.96
CA GLY A 41 -25.85 -1.58 10.34
C GLY A 41 -24.33 -1.70 10.51
N ARG A 42 -23.57 -1.75 9.41
CA ARG A 42 -22.10 -1.78 9.39
C ARG A 42 -21.54 -0.51 8.77
N ASP A 43 -20.52 0.06 9.41
CA ASP A 43 -19.81 1.22 8.91
C ASP A 43 -19.11 0.89 7.58
N VAL A 44 -19.04 1.86 6.68
CA VAL A 44 -18.31 1.75 5.42
C VAL A 44 -16.88 2.27 5.60
N SER A 45 -15.88 1.48 5.18
CA SER A 45 -14.46 1.85 5.26
C SER A 45 -13.67 1.36 4.05
N HIS A 46 -12.65 2.12 3.67
CA HIS A 46 -11.66 1.67 2.70
C HIS A 46 -10.66 0.71 3.36
N GLY A 47 -10.62 -0.54 2.89
CA GLY A 47 -9.70 -1.55 3.38
C GLY A 47 -9.73 -2.84 2.56
N ILE A 48 -9.18 -3.90 3.13
CA ILE A 48 -9.10 -5.25 2.53
C ILE A 48 -9.63 -6.25 3.54
N ASP A 49 -10.26 -7.33 3.07
CA ASP A 49 -10.52 -8.52 3.88
C ASP A 49 -9.21 -9.30 4.06
N LEU A 50 -8.54 -9.09 5.20
CA LEU A 50 -7.21 -9.62 5.47
C LEU A 50 -7.26 -11.05 6.01
N ASP A 51 -8.40 -11.47 6.56
CA ASP A 51 -8.53 -12.73 7.28
C ASP A 51 -9.50 -13.72 6.62
N GLY A 52 -10.21 -13.30 5.57
CA GLY A 52 -11.17 -14.06 4.77
C GLY A 52 -12.51 -14.27 5.47
N ARG A 53 -12.89 -13.40 6.41
CA ARG A 53 -14.10 -13.57 7.25
C ARG A 53 -14.98 -12.34 7.19
N VAL A 54 -16.23 -12.57 7.55
CA VAL A 54 -17.18 -11.49 7.87
C VAL A 54 -17.54 -11.66 9.34
N SER A 55 -16.92 -10.82 10.15
CA SER A 55 -16.90 -10.89 11.60
C SER A 55 -17.85 -9.88 12.22
N ASP A 56 -18.41 -10.24 13.38
CA ASP A 56 -19.20 -9.35 14.20
C ASP A 56 -18.64 -9.29 15.64
N ARG A 57 -19.30 -8.52 16.52
CA ARG A 57 -18.86 -8.35 17.91
C ARG A 57 -18.98 -9.61 18.79
N SER A 58 -19.40 -10.74 18.23
CA SER A 58 -19.43 -12.05 18.88
C SER A 58 -18.35 -13.00 18.36
N ASP A 59 -17.61 -12.63 17.31
CA ASP A 59 -16.54 -13.45 16.76
C ASP A 59 -15.26 -13.35 17.61
N ALA A 60 -14.94 -14.43 18.31
CA ALA A 60 -13.74 -14.50 19.15
C ALA A 60 -12.44 -14.66 18.35
N GLU A 61 -12.49 -15.07 17.09
CA GLU A 61 -11.32 -15.16 16.20
C GLU A 61 -10.91 -13.76 15.72
N ALA A 62 -11.86 -12.90 15.38
CA ALA A 62 -11.64 -11.47 15.07
C ALA A 62 -11.55 -10.58 16.32
N CYS A 63 -11.25 -11.17 17.49
CA CYS A 63 -11.13 -10.45 18.76
C CYS A 63 -12.35 -9.58 19.13
N ASN A 64 -13.54 -10.04 18.74
CA ASN A 64 -14.83 -9.40 18.93
C ASN A 64 -14.91 -8.02 18.26
N ARG A 65 -14.22 -7.86 17.13
CA ARG A 65 -14.33 -6.73 16.23
C ARG A 65 -15.26 -7.08 15.09
N ALA A 66 -16.05 -6.10 14.71
CA ALA A 66 -16.96 -6.23 13.60
C ALA A 66 -16.28 -5.62 12.39
N ASP A 67 -16.41 -6.28 11.25
CA ASP A 67 -15.77 -5.84 10.03
C ASP A 67 -16.59 -4.72 9.38
N PHE A 68 -15.90 -3.97 8.54
CA PHE A 68 -16.51 -2.93 7.72
C PHE A 68 -17.08 -3.50 6.43
N VAL A 69 -17.82 -2.64 5.72
CA VAL A 69 -18.20 -2.86 4.32
C VAL A 69 -17.39 -1.91 3.45
N ALA A 70 -16.90 -2.36 2.30
CA ALA A 70 -16.22 -1.50 1.33
C ALA A 70 -17.23 -0.58 0.64
N PRO A 71 -16.82 0.56 0.08
CA PRO A 71 -17.71 1.42 -0.72
C PRO A 71 -18.38 0.71 -1.91
N ASP A 72 -17.76 -0.34 -2.44
CA ASP A 72 -18.30 -1.17 -3.52
C ASP A 72 -19.24 -2.30 -3.03
N GLY A 73 -19.44 -2.43 -1.72
CA GLY A 73 -20.33 -3.41 -1.08
C GLY A 73 -19.65 -4.72 -0.68
N ARG A 74 -18.35 -4.92 -0.91
CA ARG A 74 -17.64 -6.08 -0.36
C ARG A 74 -17.70 -6.07 1.17
N GLU A 75 -17.92 -7.24 1.75
CA GLU A 75 -17.98 -7.44 3.20
C GLU A 75 -16.66 -7.96 3.75
N GLY A 76 -16.49 -7.93 5.07
CA GLY A 76 -15.30 -8.49 5.72
C GLY A 76 -14.11 -7.54 5.74
N ILE A 77 -14.33 -6.23 5.58
CA ILE A 77 -13.23 -5.28 5.43
C ILE A 77 -12.58 -5.01 6.79
N ASP A 78 -11.28 -5.28 6.86
CA ASP A 78 -10.41 -4.99 8.00
C ASP A 78 -9.76 -3.61 7.85
N ASN A 79 -10.08 -2.67 8.73
CA ASN A 79 -9.41 -1.37 8.82
C ASN A 79 -9.57 -0.68 10.19
N GLN A 80 -9.36 -1.41 11.27
CA GLN A 80 -9.51 -0.91 12.63
C GLN A 80 -8.59 0.26 12.99
N PHE A 81 -7.50 0.45 12.24
CA PHE A 81 -6.62 1.61 12.34
C PHE A 81 -7.33 2.94 12.01
N THR A 82 -8.46 2.92 11.31
CA THR A 82 -9.29 4.10 11.04
C THR A 82 -9.64 4.88 12.32
N PHE A 83 -9.88 4.21 13.44
CA PHE A 83 -10.20 4.89 14.71
C PHE A 83 -9.02 5.70 15.25
N LEU A 84 -7.79 5.26 14.98
CA LEU A 84 -6.60 6.00 15.33
C LEU A 84 -6.44 7.23 14.42
N VAL A 85 -6.68 7.07 13.11
CA VAL A 85 -6.64 8.17 12.14
C VAL A 85 -7.67 9.24 12.50
N GLU A 86 -8.89 8.85 12.87
CA GLU A 86 -9.94 9.77 13.34
C GLU A 86 -9.52 10.52 14.60
N ALA A 87 -8.97 9.81 15.60
CA ALA A 87 -8.49 10.46 16.82
C ALA A 87 -7.36 11.46 16.55
N ILE A 88 -6.50 11.18 15.57
CA ILE A 88 -5.45 12.12 15.11
C ILE A 88 -6.10 13.32 14.41
N ASN A 89 -7.07 13.10 13.53
CA ASN A 89 -7.79 14.17 12.82
C ASN A 89 -8.72 15.01 13.70
N ASP A 90 -9.05 14.55 14.90
CA ASP A 90 -9.76 15.37 15.91
C ASP A 90 -8.79 16.33 16.63
N VAL A 91 -7.52 15.96 16.77
CA VAL A 91 -6.47 16.75 17.43
C VAL A 91 -5.77 17.69 16.45
N PHE A 92 -5.45 17.18 15.26
CA PHE A 92 -4.83 17.90 14.15
C PHE A 92 -5.88 18.24 13.10
N GLN A 93 -5.65 19.26 12.27
CA GLN A 93 -6.56 19.53 11.17
C GLN A 93 -6.61 18.33 10.20
N ALA A 94 -7.80 17.87 9.84
CA ALA A 94 -7.97 16.80 8.85
C ALA A 94 -7.16 17.06 7.57
N GLY A 95 -6.49 16.03 7.06
CA GLY A 95 -5.60 16.10 5.90
C GLY A 95 -4.17 16.56 6.21
N THR A 96 -3.85 16.92 7.46
CA THR A 96 -2.47 17.33 7.82
C THR A 96 -1.49 16.18 7.64
N VAL A 97 -1.83 14.97 8.07
CA VAL A 97 -0.95 13.79 7.94
C VAL A 97 -0.73 13.46 6.47
N ASP A 98 -1.80 13.44 5.68
CA ASP A 98 -1.74 13.16 4.23
C ASP A 98 -0.86 14.19 3.51
N GLY A 99 -0.99 15.47 3.84
CA GLY A 99 -0.14 16.53 3.29
C GLY A 99 1.35 16.37 3.63
N ILE A 100 1.68 15.85 4.82
CA ILE A 100 3.07 15.57 5.21
C ILE A 100 3.62 14.35 4.44
N ILE A 101 2.82 13.30 4.29
CA ILE A 101 3.19 12.12 3.49
C ILE A 101 3.40 12.55 2.03
N GLN A 102 2.47 13.30 1.46
CA GLN A 102 2.58 13.82 0.10
C GLN A 102 3.84 14.68 -0.09
N GLY A 103 4.15 15.56 0.87
CA GLY A 103 5.40 16.34 0.84
C GLY A 103 6.63 15.45 0.81
N THR A 104 6.63 14.35 1.57
CA THR A 104 7.74 13.38 1.60
C THR A 104 7.91 12.62 0.28
N ILE A 105 6.81 12.26 -0.39
CA ILE A 105 6.81 11.68 -1.73
C ILE A 105 7.38 12.70 -2.74
N ASN A 106 6.84 13.91 -2.75
CA ASN A 106 7.23 14.99 -3.67
C ASN A 106 8.69 15.42 -3.52
N GLU A 107 9.25 15.28 -2.31
CA GLU A 107 10.66 15.57 -2.03
C GLU A 107 11.59 14.39 -2.36
N GLY A 108 11.06 13.26 -2.83
CA GLY A 108 11.82 12.05 -3.18
C GLY A 108 12.31 11.24 -1.97
N ARG A 109 11.79 11.52 -0.77
CA ARG A 109 12.19 10.80 0.45
C ARG A 109 11.41 9.50 0.68
N LEU A 110 10.22 9.40 0.08
CA LEU A 110 9.39 8.19 0.05
C LEU A 110 9.01 7.92 -1.41
N LEU A 111 9.90 7.24 -2.14
CA LEU A 111 9.63 6.74 -3.49
C LEU A 111 9.33 5.24 -3.39
N LEU A 112 8.10 4.90 -3.01
CA LEU A 112 7.67 3.51 -2.95
C LEU A 112 7.39 3.03 -4.39
N MET A 113 8.04 1.94 -4.79
CA MET A 113 7.98 1.37 -6.12
C MET A 113 7.25 0.02 -6.07
N ILE A 114 6.35 -0.19 -7.03
CA ILE A 114 5.66 -1.47 -7.23
C ILE A 114 6.06 -1.97 -8.62
N ASP A 115 6.49 -3.22 -8.72
CA ASP A 115 6.95 -3.83 -9.97
C ASP A 115 6.27 -5.19 -10.14
N VAL A 116 5.44 -5.30 -11.18
CA VAL A 116 4.67 -6.50 -11.51
C VAL A 116 5.32 -7.15 -12.72
N GLN A 117 5.72 -8.41 -12.57
CA GLN A 117 6.50 -9.16 -13.54
C GLN A 117 5.78 -10.43 -13.98
N GLY A 118 6.04 -10.86 -15.22
CA GLY A 118 5.49 -12.10 -15.76
C GLY A 118 4.05 -11.97 -16.23
N ILE A 119 3.61 -10.77 -16.64
CA ILE A 119 2.24 -10.52 -17.09
C ILE A 119 2.04 -11.09 -18.50
N ASP A 120 1.38 -12.23 -18.62
CA ASP A 120 1.01 -12.85 -19.89
C ASP A 120 -0.35 -12.33 -20.40
N ASP A 121 -1.30 -12.08 -19.50
CA ASP A 121 -2.62 -11.49 -19.82
C ASP A 121 -2.98 -10.39 -18.79
N PRO A 122 -3.01 -9.10 -19.18
CA PRO A 122 -3.27 -7.99 -18.24
C PRO A 122 -4.70 -7.96 -17.68
N MET A 123 -5.61 -8.80 -18.19
CA MET A 123 -6.97 -8.94 -17.64
C MET A 123 -7.09 -10.16 -16.74
N ASN A 124 -6.43 -11.28 -17.07
CA ASN A 124 -6.57 -12.53 -16.34
C ASN A 124 -5.27 -13.34 -16.34
N ASP A 125 -4.46 -13.16 -15.30
CA ASP A 125 -3.20 -13.86 -15.11
C ASP A 125 -3.18 -14.60 -13.77
N GLY A 126 -2.90 -15.90 -13.80
CA GLY A 126 -2.90 -16.73 -12.60
C GLY A 126 -1.59 -16.69 -11.81
N ASP A 127 -0.51 -16.18 -12.40
CA ASP A 127 0.84 -16.28 -11.83
C ASP A 127 1.70 -15.07 -12.21
N VAL A 128 1.66 -14.02 -11.39
CA VAL A 128 2.55 -12.87 -11.51
C VAL A 128 3.42 -12.74 -10.28
N THR A 129 4.61 -12.15 -10.45
CA THR A 129 5.48 -11.80 -9.31
C THR A 129 5.40 -10.30 -9.06
N VAL A 130 5.09 -9.92 -7.83
CA VAL A 130 5.07 -8.52 -7.40
C VAL A 130 6.27 -8.24 -6.52
N ARG A 131 6.93 -7.10 -6.78
CA ARG A 131 8.02 -6.57 -5.95
C ARG A 131 7.63 -5.20 -5.41
N LEU A 132 7.88 -4.98 -4.13
CA LEU A 132 7.71 -3.70 -3.45
C LEU A 132 9.08 -3.29 -2.90
N PHE A 133 9.54 -2.09 -3.25
CA PHE A 133 10.85 -1.58 -2.84
C PHE A 133 10.88 -0.05 -2.82
N LEU A 134 11.96 0.51 -2.28
CA LEU A 134 12.18 1.95 -2.31
C LEU A 134 13.10 2.33 -3.47
N GLY A 135 12.69 3.32 -4.23
CA GLY A 135 13.55 4.02 -5.17
C GLY A 135 14.29 5.17 -4.51
N GLU A 136 15.21 5.76 -5.26
CA GLU A 136 15.86 7.02 -4.95
C GLU A 136 15.93 7.93 -6.18
N GLY A 137 16.06 9.23 -5.93
CA GLY A 137 16.02 10.26 -6.95
C GLY A 137 15.16 11.43 -6.53
N ARG A 138 15.06 12.43 -7.41
CA ARG A 138 14.18 13.58 -7.22
C ARG A 138 13.11 13.56 -8.30
N PRO A 139 11.83 13.35 -7.95
CA PRO A 139 10.78 13.33 -8.96
C PRO A 139 10.54 14.73 -9.53
N ASP A 140 10.33 14.79 -10.84
CA ASP A 140 9.69 15.92 -11.49
C ASP A 140 8.19 15.89 -11.17
N LEU A 141 7.64 17.06 -10.83
CA LEU A 141 6.25 17.23 -10.43
C LEU A 141 5.46 18.01 -11.47
N SER A 142 4.19 17.66 -11.61
CA SER A 142 3.20 18.41 -12.38
C SER A 142 2.85 19.73 -11.68
N GLY A 143 2.01 20.55 -12.32
CA GLY A 143 1.47 21.77 -11.70
C GLY A 143 0.53 21.53 -10.51
N GLU A 144 0.19 20.27 -10.22
CA GLU A 144 -0.69 19.83 -9.13
C GLU A 144 0.09 19.09 -8.03
N ASP A 145 1.42 19.22 -8.00
CA ASP A 145 2.29 18.60 -7.00
C ASP A 145 2.13 17.06 -6.96
N ARG A 146 2.03 16.45 -8.15
CA ARG A 146 2.03 15.00 -8.37
C ARG A 146 3.19 14.60 -9.25
N ILE A 147 3.75 13.40 -9.04
CA ILE A 147 4.85 12.87 -9.86
C ILE A 147 4.39 12.79 -11.32
N VAL A 148 5.21 13.28 -12.25
CA VAL A 148 4.95 13.13 -13.70
C VAL A 148 5.22 11.68 -14.11
N PRO A 149 4.37 11.04 -14.95
CA PRO A 149 4.59 9.65 -15.36
C PRO A 149 5.84 9.46 -16.24
N ASN A 150 6.27 8.22 -16.34
CA ASN A 150 7.36 7.72 -17.19
C ASN A 150 8.76 8.24 -16.81
N GLN A 151 8.96 8.57 -15.53
CA GLN A 151 10.28 8.90 -14.99
C GLN A 151 11.09 7.65 -14.68
N THR A 152 12.42 7.79 -14.65
CA THR A 152 13.33 6.73 -14.23
C THR A 152 13.90 7.05 -12.85
N PHE A 153 13.86 6.07 -11.95
CA PHE A 153 14.44 6.15 -10.61
C PHE A 153 15.52 5.09 -10.43
N ASP A 154 16.40 5.32 -9.47
CA ASP A 154 17.38 4.31 -9.04
C ASP A 154 16.76 3.43 -7.95
N LEU A 155 17.22 2.18 -7.83
CA LEU A 155 16.90 1.35 -6.67
C LEU A 155 17.69 1.87 -5.48
N LYS A 156 17.04 2.05 -4.32
CA LYS A 156 17.76 2.39 -3.09
C LYS A 156 18.53 1.17 -2.59
N GLU A 157 19.86 1.16 -2.76
CA GLU A 157 20.74 -0.02 -2.56
C GLU A 157 20.54 -0.77 -1.23
N GLU A 158 20.22 -0.05 -0.15
CA GLU A 158 20.11 -0.61 1.20
C GLU A 158 18.66 -0.91 1.62
N ALA A 159 17.69 -0.63 0.76
CA ALA A 159 16.29 -0.88 1.05
C ALA A 159 15.94 -2.36 0.84
N GLU A 160 15.06 -2.88 1.71
CA GLU A 160 14.50 -4.21 1.52
C GLU A 160 13.62 -4.25 0.27
N VAL A 161 13.74 -5.34 -0.50
CA VAL A 161 12.86 -5.64 -1.64
C VAL A 161 11.94 -6.79 -1.21
N ALA A 162 10.68 -6.48 -0.93
CA ALA A 162 9.68 -7.51 -0.69
C ALA A 162 9.23 -8.10 -2.04
N THR A 163 9.36 -9.42 -2.21
CA THR A 163 8.91 -10.13 -3.42
C THR A 163 7.88 -11.18 -3.03
N PHE A 164 6.72 -11.16 -3.69
CA PHE A 164 5.58 -12.02 -3.33
C PHE A 164 4.73 -12.36 -4.56
N PRO A 165 4.04 -13.51 -4.53
CA PRO A 165 3.17 -13.90 -5.64
C PRO A 165 1.91 -13.05 -5.70
N GLY A 166 1.35 -12.92 -6.89
CA GLY A 166 0.06 -12.33 -7.13
C GLY A 166 -0.66 -12.99 -8.31
N ARG A 167 -1.87 -12.52 -8.55
CA ARG A 167 -2.71 -12.88 -9.70
C ARG A 167 -3.46 -11.65 -10.18
N ILE A 168 -3.79 -11.60 -11.46
CA ILE A 168 -4.69 -10.62 -12.04
C ILE A 168 -6.01 -11.33 -12.36
N THR A 169 -7.13 -10.83 -11.86
CA THR A 169 -8.47 -11.35 -12.18
C THR A 169 -9.37 -10.20 -12.56
N ASP A 170 -9.92 -10.27 -13.77
CA ASP A 170 -10.72 -9.19 -14.37
C ASP A 170 -10.05 -7.80 -14.27
N GLY A 171 -8.73 -7.73 -14.47
CA GLY A 171 -7.94 -6.50 -14.44
C GLY A 171 -7.54 -6.01 -13.04
N VAL A 172 -7.93 -6.75 -12.00
CA VAL A 172 -7.57 -6.47 -10.60
C VAL A 172 -6.40 -7.35 -10.18
N LEU A 173 -5.29 -6.73 -9.77
CA LEU A 173 -4.15 -7.41 -9.16
C LEU A 173 -4.47 -7.69 -7.68
N GLU A 174 -4.36 -8.94 -7.28
CA GLU A 174 -4.36 -9.38 -5.89
C GLU A 174 -3.02 -10.04 -5.58
N ALA A 175 -2.32 -9.58 -4.55
CA ALA A 175 -0.98 -10.08 -4.21
C ALA A 175 -0.75 -10.18 -2.70
N GLY A 176 0.05 -11.17 -2.31
CA GLY A 176 0.35 -11.48 -0.90
C GLY A 176 -0.05 -12.91 -0.48
N PRO A 177 0.04 -13.22 0.82
CA PRO A 177 0.46 -12.33 1.90
C PRO A 177 1.98 -12.03 1.88
N PHE A 178 2.37 -10.87 2.43
CA PHE A 178 3.77 -10.48 2.57
C PHE A 178 4.01 -9.67 3.85
N THR A 179 5.26 -9.32 4.15
CA THR A 179 5.60 -8.36 5.21
C THR A 179 6.45 -7.28 4.58
N THR A 180 6.19 -6.02 4.95
CA THR A 180 6.94 -4.87 4.45
C THR A 180 7.08 -3.80 5.52
N GLU A 181 8.05 -2.92 5.32
CA GLU A 181 8.32 -1.75 6.15
C GLU A 181 8.28 -0.50 5.26
N ILE A 182 7.36 0.43 5.57
CA ILE A 182 7.21 1.67 4.82
C ILE A 182 7.80 2.81 5.67
N PRO A 183 8.84 3.51 5.20
CA PRO A 183 9.41 4.62 5.96
C PRO A 183 8.44 5.81 5.95
N VAL A 184 7.94 6.17 7.12
CA VAL A 184 6.99 7.26 7.31
C VAL A 184 7.64 8.35 8.16
N ALA A 185 7.41 9.60 7.76
CA ALA A 185 7.87 10.77 8.49
C ALA A 185 6.66 11.69 8.76
N VAL A 186 6.26 11.83 10.02
CA VAL A 186 5.13 12.68 10.42
C VAL A 186 5.52 13.51 11.65
N PHE A 187 5.31 14.83 11.59
CA PHE A 187 5.66 15.77 12.67
C PHE A 187 7.10 15.59 13.22
N ASN A 188 8.09 15.45 12.33
CA ASN A 188 9.49 15.18 12.66
C ASN A 188 9.76 13.88 13.43
N VAL A 189 8.78 12.98 13.51
CA VAL A 189 8.95 11.60 13.95
C VAL A 189 9.13 10.74 12.72
N PHE A 190 10.27 10.06 12.65
CA PHE A 190 10.62 9.14 11.57
C PHE A 190 10.52 7.72 12.10
N PHE A 191 9.74 6.88 11.41
CA PHE A 191 9.55 5.49 11.81
C PHE A 191 9.25 4.63 10.59
N ASP A 192 9.61 3.36 10.68
CA ASP A 192 9.27 2.37 9.66
C ASP A 192 7.94 1.72 10.07
N LEU A 193 6.88 2.01 9.30
CA LEU A 193 5.57 1.39 9.46
C LEU A 193 5.65 -0.05 8.95
N LYS A 194 5.85 -0.99 9.86
CA LYS A 194 5.78 -2.41 9.53
C LYS A 194 4.32 -2.85 9.37
N LEU A 195 4.04 -3.51 8.25
CA LEU A 195 2.78 -4.19 7.95
C LEU A 195 3.02 -5.70 7.93
N HIS A 196 2.31 -6.42 8.80
CA HIS A 196 2.34 -7.87 8.91
C HIS A 196 1.21 -8.51 8.10
N ASP A 197 1.47 -9.69 7.52
CA ASP A 197 0.51 -10.46 6.72
C ASP A 197 -0.25 -9.58 5.70
N ALA A 198 0.50 -8.66 5.09
CA ALA A 198 -0.01 -7.64 4.23
C ALA A 198 -0.51 -8.22 2.91
N GLN A 199 -1.57 -7.62 2.37
CA GLN A 199 -2.13 -7.91 1.06
C GLN A 199 -2.18 -6.62 0.25
N LEU A 200 -2.05 -6.76 -1.07
CA LEU A 200 -2.17 -5.66 -2.03
C LEU A 200 -3.30 -6.00 -3.00
N VAL A 201 -4.23 -5.06 -3.16
CA VAL A 201 -5.28 -5.12 -4.19
C VAL A 201 -5.20 -3.84 -4.99
N ALA A 202 -5.08 -3.93 -6.31
CA ALA A 202 -4.94 -2.75 -7.17
C ALA A 202 -5.57 -2.95 -8.54
N GLU A 203 -6.13 -1.88 -9.08
CA GLU A 203 -6.70 -1.82 -10.42
C GLU A 203 -5.83 -0.97 -11.33
N ARG A 204 -5.81 -1.33 -12.60
CA ARG A 204 -5.06 -0.64 -13.65
C ARG A 204 -5.99 0.22 -14.51
N ASP A 205 -5.65 1.50 -14.63
CA ASP A 205 -6.34 2.44 -15.50
C ASP A 205 -5.85 2.36 -16.95
N GLU A 206 -6.63 2.91 -17.88
CA GLU A 206 -6.30 2.89 -19.32
C GLU A 206 -4.99 3.63 -19.67
N ASP A 207 -4.58 4.59 -18.84
CA ASP A 207 -3.36 5.38 -19.03
C ASP A 207 -2.11 4.74 -18.39
N GLY A 208 -2.27 3.56 -17.76
CA GLY A 208 -1.22 2.82 -17.07
C GLY A 208 -1.02 3.24 -15.62
N THR A 209 -1.80 4.20 -15.10
CA THR A 209 -1.90 4.48 -13.66
C THR A 209 -2.45 3.24 -12.95
N TRP A 210 -1.98 3.02 -11.72
CA TRP A 210 -2.59 2.03 -10.84
C TRP A 210 -3.07 2.69 -9.56
N SER A 211 -4.26 2.33 -9.13
CA SER A 211 -4.83 2.73 -7.84
C SER A 211 -5.20 1.50 -7.04
N GLY A 212 -5.03 1.56 -5.72
CA GLY A 212 -5.23 0.37 -4.91
C GLY A 212 -5.08 0.59 -3.42
N ILE A 213 -5.05 -0.53 -2.71
CA ILE A 213 -4.93 -0.59 -1.26
C ILE A 213 -3.82 -1.59 -0.92
N VAL A 214 -2.94 -1.20 -0.01
CA VAL A 214 -2.08 -2.13 0.74
C VAL A 214 -2.62 -2.20 2.15
N GLY A 215 -3.11 -3.37 2.55
CA GLY A 215 -3.66 -3.63 3.87
C GLY A 215 -2.77 -4.59 4.65
N GLY A 216 -2.72 -4.47 5.97
CA GLY A 216 -1.98 -5.40 6.83
C GLY A 216 -2.11 -5.08 8.30
N GLY A 217 -1.59 -5.96 9.16
CA GLY A 217 -1.59 -5.79 10.59
C GLY A 217 -0.45 -4.90 11.10
N VAL A 218 -0.78 -3.92 11.94
CA VAL A 218 0.16 -3.03 12.63
C VAL A 218 0.24 -3.42 14.10
N ALA A 219 1.42 -3.80 14.58
CA ALA A 219 1.62 -4.20 15.97
C ALA A 219 1.33 -3.05 16.96
N THR A 220 0.65 -3.35 18.06
CA THR A 220 0.36 -2.35 19.11
C THR A 220 1.63 -1.75 19.70
N ASP A 221 2.70 -2.56 19.81
CA ASP A 221 3.98 -2.10 20.34
C ASP A 221 4.62 -1.06 19.42
N GLN A 222 4.50 -1.22 18.10
CA GLN A 222 4.95 -0.22 17.14
C GLN A 222 4.20 1.10 17.32
N ILE A 223 2.87 1.07 17.41
CA ILE A 223 2.04 2.27 17.63
C ILE A 223 2.43 2.95 18.95
N MET A 224 2.59 2.18 20.02
CA MET A 224 3.00 2.72 21.32
C MET A 224 4.40 3.33 21.30
N ASN A 225 5.35 2.73 20.56
CA ASN A 225 6.69 3.27 20.41
C ASN A 225 6.69 4.62 19.69
N VAL A 226 5.95 4.73 18.57
CA VAL A 226 5.79 6.00 17.85
C VAL A 226 5.15 7.06 18.75
N ALA A 227 4.11 6.70 19.51
CA ALA A 227 3.47 7.62 20.45
C ALA A 227 4.41 8.11 21.57
N MET A 228 5.25 7.23 22.11
CA MET A 228 6.25 7.61 23.11
C MET A 228 7.34 8.53 22.52
N MET A 229 7.73 8.33 21.26
CA MET A 229 8.64 9.24 20.57
C MET A 229 8.00 10.61 20.37
N ALA A 230 6.73 10.66 19.95
CA ALA A 230 5.98 11.90 19.81
C ALA A 230 5.87 12.65 21.14
N ASP A 231 5.49 11.97 22.23
CA ASP A 231 5.43 12.56 23.57
C ASP A 231 6.80 13.15 24.00
N ALA A 232 7.89 12.43 23.74
CA ALA A 232 9.24 12.87 24.11
C ALA A 232 9.77 14.04 23.25
N MET A 233 9.49 14.03 21.95
CA MET A 233 10.04 15.01 21.00
C MET A 233 9.19 16.27 20.88
N GLN A 234 7.86 16.12 20.95
CA GLN A 234 6.90 17.20 20.73
C GLN A 234 6.29 17.72 22.03
N GLY A 235 6.53 17.06 23.16
CA GLY A 235 5.92 17.42 24.45
C GLY A 235 4.41 17.09 24.50
N GLU A 236 3.97 16.21 23.61
CA GLU A 236 2.61 15.68 23.58
C GLU A 236 2.38 14.67 24.72
N GLN A 237 1.12 14.32 24.96
CA GLN A 237 0.72 13.31 25.96
C GLN A 237 -0.30 12.33 25.37
N ILE A 238 0.04 11.75 24.23
CA ILE A 238 -0.81 10.85 23.45
C ILE A 238 -0.70 9.41 23.97
N SER A 239 0.49 8.98 24.42
CA SER A 239 0.71 7.58 24.82
C SER A 239 -0.20 7.07 25.96
N PRO A 240 -0.58 7.86 26.99
CA PRO A 240 -1.51 7.38 28.02
C PRO A 240 -2.91 7.11 27.48
N ALA A 241 -3.38 7.92 26.52
CA ALA A 241 -4.68 7.73 25.88
C ALA A 241 -4.67 6.46 25.01
N LEU A 242 -3.64 6.29 24.17
CA LEU A 242 -3.50 5.09 23.33
C LEU A 242 -3.40 3.81 24.15
N ARG A 243 -2.69 3.83 25.29
CA ARG A 243 -2.63 2.68 26.21
C ARG A 243 -4.01 2.24 26.70
N ALA A 244 -4.94 3.19 26.90
CA ALA A 244 -6.30 2.88 27.33
C ALA A 244 -7.22 2.46 26.16
N LEU A 245 -6.94 2.94 24.94
CA LEU A 245 -7.80 2.76 23.77
C LEU A 245 -7.41 1.57 22.89
N LEU A 246 -6.11 1.35 22.63
CA LEU A 246 -5.63 0.30 21.71
C LEU A 246 -6.19 -1.10 22.01
N PRO A 247 -6.29 -1.57 23.28
CA PRO A 247 -6.89 -2.88 23.56
C PRO A 247 -8.36 -3.00 23.13
N ARG A 248 -9.04 -1.87 22.86
CA ARG A 248 -10.41 -1.81 22.36
C ARG A 248 -10.51 -1.76 20.84
N TRP A 249 -9.39 -1.67 20.13
CA TRP A 249 -9.36 -1.55 18.67
C TRP A 249 -8.65 -2.70 17.98
N VAL A 250 -7.73 -3.40 18.67
CA VAL A 250 -7.09 -4.63 18.16
C VAL A 250 -8.12 -5.67 17.68
N ASP A 251 -7.85 -6.21 16.50
CA ASP A 251 -8.62 -7.21 15.74
C ASP A 251 -7.73 -8.33 15.19
N MET A 252 -6.44 -8.08 14.96
CA MET A 252 -5.54 -9.01 14.30
C MET A 252 -4.39 -9.51 15.20
N GLY A 253 -3.65 -10.50 14.69
CA GLY A 253 -2.44 -11.02 15.34
C GLY A 253 -2.74 -11.74 16.66
N LYS A 254 -3.72 -12.66 16.63
CA LYS A 254 -4.12 -13.47 17.78
C LYS A 254 -2.98 -14.39 18.20
N GLY A 255 -2.40 -14.13 19.37
CA GLY A 255 -1.34 -14.95 19.94
C GLY A 255 -1.84 -16.27 20.53
N GLU A 256 -0.92 -17.12 21.00
CA GLU A 256 -1.23 -18.41 21.65
C GLU A 256 -2.08 -18.24 22.92
N ASP A 257 -2.01 -17.09 23.57
CA ASP A 257 -2.83 -16.74 24.74
C ASP A 257 -4.25 -16.26 24.38
N GLY A 258 -4.58 -16.25 23.08
CA GLY A 258 -5.88 -15.85 22.54
C GLY A 258 -6.09 -14.35 22.44
N ARG A 259 -5.06 -13.51 22.69
CA ARG A 259 -5.18 -12.06 22.60
C ARG A 259 -4.67 -11.53 21.26
N CYS A 260 -5.42 -10.63 20.64
CA CYS A 260 -4.94 -9.85 19.50
C CYS A 260 -3.92 -8.81 19.92
N THR A 261 -2.92 -8.62 19.06
CA THR A 261 -1.77 -7.74 19.28
C THR A 261 -1.51 -6.77 18.13
N GLN A 262 -2.38 -6.78 17.12
CA GLN A 262 -2.26 -5.95 15.94
C GLN A 262 -3.61 -5.26 15.64
N LEU A 263 -3.52 -4.12 14.98
CA LEU A 263 -4.66 -3.45 14.34
C LEU A 263 -4.54 -3.64 12.84
N SER A 264 -5.61 -4.08 12.17
CA SER A 264 -5.67 -3.98 10.72
C SER A 264 -5.60 -2.52 10.28
N ALA A 265 -4.79 -2.24 9.28
CA ALA A 265 -4.64 -0.93 8.68
C ALA A 265 -4.67 -1.05 7.16
N ALA A 266 -5.24 -0.04 6.51
CA ALA A 266 -5.23 0.11 5.07
C ALA A 266 -4.49 1.40 4.66
N LEU A 267 -3.68 1.31 3.62
CA LEU A 267 -3.08 2.45 2.93
C LEU A 267 -3.60 2.47 1.49
N LEU A 268 -4.29 3.54 1.11
CA LEU A 268 -4.71 3.76 -0.27
C LEU A 268 -3.57 4.41 -1.01
N PHE A 269 -3.37 4.00 -2.26
CA PHE A 269 -2.35 4.58 -3.12
C PHE A 269 -2.88 4.87 -4.52
N GLU A 270 -2.30 5.89 -5.13
CA GLU A 270 -2.27 6.07 -6.57
C GLU A 270 -0.80 6.05 -7.03
N SER A 271 -0.56 5.54 -8.23
CA SER A 271 0.80 5.38 -8.74
C SER A 271 0.89 5.67 -10.23
N GLN A 272 2.05 6.15 -10.64
CA GLN A 272 2.34 6.52 -12.01
C GLN A 272 3.27 5.49 -12.66
N PRO A 273 3.13 5.20 -13.97
CA PRO A 273 4.12 4.44 -14.71
C PRO A 273 5.54 5.01 -14.49
N ALA A 274 6.51 4.14 -14.24
CA ALA A 274 7.89 4.51 -14.00
C ALA A 274 8.84 3.45 -14.54
N PHE A 275 10.12 3.77 -14.53
CA PHE A 275 11.20 2.85 -14.87
C PHE A 275 12.20 2.83 -13.72
N VAL A 276 12.88 1.70 -13.56
CA VAL A 276 13.98 1.56 -12.61
C VAL A 276 15.22 1.15 -13.38
N TYR A 277 16.37 1.77 -13.09
CA TYR A 277 17.62 1.31 -13.66
C TYR A 277 17.86 -0.15 -13.26
N PRO A 278 18.10 -1.06 -14.22
CA PRO A 278 18.39 -2.44 -13.88
C PRO A 278 19.68 -2.49 -13.06
N ASP A 279 19.69 -3.30 -12.01
CA ASP A 279 20.93 -3.69 -11.34
C ASP A 279 21.88 -4.23 -12.40
N VAL A 280 22.96 -3.49 -12.68
CA VAL A 280 24.03 -4.05 -13.50
C VAL A 280 24.71 -5.06 -12.60
N GLU A 281 24.36 -6.33 -12.73
CA GLU A 281 25.20 -7.42 -12.22
C GLU A 281 26.58 -7.26 -12.88
N LEU A 282 27.54 -6.67 -12.15
CA LEU A 282 28.94 -6.52 -12.55
C LEU A 282 29.75 -7.77 -12.24
#